data_AF-K1T339-F1
#
_entry.id   AF-K1T339-F1
#
_cell.length_a   1.000
_cell.length_b   1.000
_cell.length_c   1.000
_cell.angle_alpha   90.00
_cell.angle_beta   90.00
_cell.angle_gamma   90.00
#
_symmetry.space_group_name_H-M   'P 1'
#
loop_
_entity.id
_entity.type
_entity.pdbx_description
1 polymer ?
#
loop_
_entity_poly.entity_id
_entity_poly.type
_entity_poly.pdbx_seq_one_letter_code
_entity_poly.pdbx_strand_id
1 'polypeptide(L)'
;IKHHTHEYKRLVNDENFDQLSSLFRFEELGKLLIKKIEYLRTHGRENEVDGIMEEYKYVPDVCSFKINELLEKGLKNDALKEIDKTIAVYGDDGYNATETWHLQKVAILEKRNDKAGLIEEYRRLFRQHLVDKRTYLEKLKELVAKEEWDEFVMKLFGDIPHITDDDCILVCDMIVEEKKFSCLIENIVG
;
A
#
# COMPACT_ATOMS: atom_id res chain seq x y z
N ILE A 1 -20.34 -2.99 -14.89
CA ILE A 1 -19.34 -2.13 -15.58
C ILE A 1 -19.88 -0.72 -15.83
N LYS A 2 -20.79 -0.47 -16.81
CA LYS A 2 -21.23 0.91 -17.16
C LYS A 2 -21.62 1.82 -15.98
N HIS A 3 -22.34 1.27 -15.00
CA HIS A 3 -22.75 2.01 -13.79
C HIS A 3 -21.55 2.50 -12.96
N HIS A 4 -20.59 1.61 -12.65
CA HIS A 4 -19.39 1.95 -11.88
C HIS A 4 -18.36 2.76 -12.69
N THR A 5 -18.32 2.60 -14.02
CA THR A 5 -17.44 3.38 -14.90
C THR A 5 -17.72 4.88 -14.83
N HIS A 6 -18.99 5.29 -14.71
CA HIS A 6 -19.35 6.71 -14.65
C HIS A 6 -18.73 7.40 -13.43
N GLU A 7 -18.86 6.78 -12.26
CA GLU A 7 -18.32 7.33 -11.02
C GLU A 7 -16.78 7.35 -11.02
N TYR A 8 -16.14 6.27 -11.49
CA TYR A 8 -14.68 6.23 -11.66
C TYR A 8 -14.19 7.38 -12.54
N LYS A 9 -14.79 7.55 -13.73
CA LYS A 9 -14.40 8.62 -14.67
C LYS A 9 -14.59 10.01 -14.08
N ARG A 10 -15.66 10.23 -13.33
CA ARG A 10 -15.88 11.50 -12.63
C ARG A 10 -14.73 11.78 -11.66
N LEU A 11 -14.36 10.83 -10.80
CA LEU A 11 -13.28 11.04 -9.82
C LEU A 11 -11.92 11.27 -10.47
N VAL A 12 -11.61 10.53 -11.55
CA VAL A 12 -10.36 10.73 -12.30
C VAL A 12 -10.32 12.12 -12.94
N ASN A 13 -11.44 12.57 -13.52
CA ASN A 13 -11.53 13.90 -14.14
C ASN A 13 -11.48 15.04 -13.12
N ASP A 14 -12.04 14.82 -11.93
CA ASP A 14 -12.06 15.80 -10.84
C ASP A 14 -10.77 15.76 -10.00
N GLU A 15 -9.75 15.00 -10.43
CA GLU A 15 -8.47 14.78 -9.74
C GLU A 15 -8.60 14.36 -8.26
N ASN A 16 -9.71 13.68 -7.93
CA ASN A 16 -10.07 13.34 -6.56
C ASN A 16 -9.54 11.94 -6.20
N PHE A 17 -8.22 11.79 -6.23
CA PHE A 17 -7.53 10.49 -6.11
C PHE A 17 -7.55 9.89 -4.70
N ASP A 18 -7.71 10.71 -3.67
CA ASP A 18 -7.91 10.23 -2.30
C ASP A 18 -9.21 9.41 -2.18
N GLN A 19 -10.18 9.62 -3.07
CA GLN A 19 -11.39 8.80 -3.12
C GLN A 19 -11.21 7.52 -3.93
N LEU A 20 -10.16 7.42 -4.75
CA LEU A 20 -9.79 6.20 -5.45
C LEU A 20 -9.09 5.20 -4.52
N SER A 21 -8.42 5.67 -3.47
CA SER A 21 -7.77 4.83 -2.44
C SER A 21 -8.75 4.22 -1.44
N SER A 22 -10.02 4.64 -1.47
CA SER A 22 -11.06 4.07 -0.60
C SER A 22 -11.27 2.59 -0.92
N LEU A 23 -10.86 1.72 0.01
CA LEU A 23 -10.73 0.26 -0.14
C LEU A 23 -11.91 -0.45 -0.84
N PHE A 24 -13.12 0.07 -0.70
CA PHE A 24 -14.32 -0.62 -1.16
C PHE A 24 -15.01 0.04 -2.36
N ARG A 25 -14.56 1.22 -2.80
CA ARG A 25 -15.33 2.01 -3.77
C ARG A 25 -15.34 1.39 -5.17
N PHE A 26 -14.24 0.75 -5.58
CA PHE A 26 -14.09 0.20 -6.92
C PHE A 26 -13.87 -1.31 -6.98
N GLU A 27 -14.05 -2.03 -5.86
CA GLU A 27 -13.83 -3.47 -5.78
C GLU A 27 -14.68 -4.24 -6.81
N GLU A 28 -15.98 -3.94 -6.93
CA GLU A 28 -16.86 -4.61 -7.90
C GLU A 28 -16.51 -4.23 -9.35
N LEU A 29 -16.10 -2.98 -9.60
CA LEU A 29 -15.60 -2.57 -10.91
C LEU A 29 -14.34 -3.36 -11.26
N GLY A 30 -13.39 -3.46 -10.33
CA GLY A 30 -12.15 -4.21 -10.46
C GLY A 30 -12.42 -5.66 -10.84
N LYS A 31 -13.21 -6.39 -10.04
CA LYS A 31 -13.58 -7.79 -10.30
C LYS A 31 -14.17 -8.00 -11.70
N LEU A 32 -15.06 -7.10 -12.14
CA LEU A 32 -15.67 -7.19 -13.47
C LEU A 32 -14.67 -6.89 -14.60
N LEU A 33 -13.74 -5.96 -14.39
CA LEU A 33 -12.70 -5.64 -15.35
C LEU A 33 -11.70 -6.79 -15.51
N ILE A 34 -11.26 -7.42 -14.41
CA ILE A 34 -10.37 -8.59 -14.47
C ILE A 34 -11.00 -9.72 -15.26
N LYS A 35 -12.26 -10.09 -14.96
CA LYS A 35 -12.99 -11.11 -15.73
C LYS A 35 -13.07 -10.77 -17.23
N LYS A 36 -13.26 -9.48 -17.56
CA LYS A 36 -13.30 -9.03 -18.95
C LYS A 36 -11.92 -9.13 -19.62
N ILE A 37 -10.85 -8.74 -18.93
CA ILE A 37 -9.47 -8.85 -19.42
C ILE A 37 -9.15 -10.31 -19.74
N GLU A 38 -9.39 -11.23 -18.81
CA GLU A 38 -9.17 -12.67 -19.00
C GLU A 38 -9.97 -13.21 -20.20
N TYR A 39 -11.25 -12.85 -20.30
CA TYR A 39 -12.09 -13.23 -21.44
C TYR A 39 -11.51 -12.72 -22.76
N LEU A 40 -11.08 -11.45 -22.84
CA LEU A 40 -10.51 -10.90 -24.07
C LEU A 40 -9.22 -11.60 -24.48
N ARG A 41 -8.34 -11.93 -23.52
CA ARG A 41 -7.10 -12.67 -23.76
C ARG A 41 -7.35 -14.07 -24.31
N THR A 42 -8.30 -14.80 -23.75
CA THR A 42 -8.67 -16.14 -24.27
C THR A 42 -9.17 -16.11 -25.72
N HIS A 43 -9.54 -14.92 -26.23
CA HIS A 43 -9.98 -14.71 -27.60
C HIS A 43 -8.95 -13.92 -28.44
N GLY A 44 -7.72 -13.71 -27.95
CA GLY A 44 -6.65 -13.02 -28.65
C GLY A 44 -6.90 -11.52 -28.89
N ARG A 45 -7.75 -10.88 -28.09
CA ARG A 45 -8.16 -9.47 -28.25
C ARG A 45 -7.28 -8.52 -27.43
N GLU A 46 -5.95 -8.61 -27.59
CA GLU A 46 -4.98 -7.86 -26.78
C GLU A 46 -5.14 -6.33 -26.90
N ASN A 47 -5.45 -5.80 -28.09
CA ASN A 47 -5.68 -4.35 -28.26
C ASN A 47 -6.79 -3.81 -27.35
N GLU A 48 -7.80 -4.62 -27.04
CA GLU A 48 -8.88 -4.22 -26.13
C GLU A 48 -8.50 -4.38 -24.67
N VAL A 49 -7.62 -5.34 -24.36
CA VAL A 49 -7.00 -5.45 -23.04
C VAL A 49 -6.18 -4.19 -22.78
N ASP A 50 -5.33 -3.78 -23.70
CA ASP A 50 -4.52 -2.56 -23.58
C ASP A 50 -5.39 -1.31 -23.36
N GLY A 51 -6.50 -1.20 -24.10
CA GLY A 51 -7.47 -0.13 -23.91
C GLY A 51 -8.09 -0.10 -22.51
N ILE A 52 -8.42 -1.28 -21.95
CA ILE A 52 -8.94 -1.39 -20.58
C ILE A 52 -7.86 -1.05 -19.55
N MET A 53 -6.64 -1.57 -19.73
CA MET A 53 -5.54 -1.33 -18.81
C MET A 53 -5.21 0.16 -18.72
N GLU A 54 -5.26 0.89 -19.83
CA GLU A 54 -5.04 2.35 -19.84
C GLU A 54 -6.24 3.13 -19.28
N GLU A 55 -7.48 2.77 -19.68
CA GLU A 55 -8.68 3.47 -19.23
C GLU A 55 -8.88 3.35 -17.72
N TYR A 56 -8.60 2.19 -17.14
CA TYR A 56 -8.84 1.87 -15.73
C TYR A 56 -7.55 1.73 -14.91
N LYS A 57 -6.47 2.40 -15.33
CA LYS A 57 -5.13 2.32 -14.71
C LYS A 57 -5.04 2.77 -13.25
N TYR A 58 -6.10 3.33 -12.67
CA TYR A 58 -6.17 3.72 -11.27
C TYR A 58 -7.17 2.89 -10.45
N VAL A 59 -7.72 1.82 -11.05
CA VAL A 59 -8.53 0.83 -10.31
C VAL A 59 -7.57 -0.15 -9.62
N PRO A 60 -7.63 -0.34 -8.29
CA PRO A 60 -6.66 -1.15 -7.54
C PRO A 60 -6.43 -2.57 -8.10
N ASP A 61 -7.49 -3.27 -8.49
CA ASP A 61 -7.39 -4.60 -9.11
C ASP A 61 -6.63 -4.56 -10.45
N VAL A 62 -6.84 -3.53 -11.27
CA VAL A 62 -6.16 -3.36 -12.57
C VAL A 62 -4.68 -3.06 -12.35
N CYS A 63 -4.35 -2.19 -11.38
CA CYS A 63 -2.97 -1.93 -10.98
C CYS A 63 -2.29 -3.23 -10.53
N SER A 64 -2.95 -3.96 -9.62
CA SER A 64 -2.43 -5.23 -9.07
C SER A 64 -2.25 -6.28 -10.16
N PHE A 65 -3.18 -6.36 -11.11
CA PHE A 65 -3.06 -7.24 -12.27
C PHE A 65 -1.80 -6.93 -13.08
N LYS A 66 -1.59 -5.65 -13.45
CA LYS A 66 -0.39 -5.21 -14.19
C LYS A 66 0.90 -5.53 -13.45
N ILE A 67 0.94 -5.23 -12.15
CA ILE A 67 2.10 -5.47 -11.30
C ILE A 67 2.41 -6.97 -11.23
N ASN A 68 1.39 -7.81 -11.01
CA ASN A 68 1.54 -9.26 -10.97
C ASN A 68 2.06 -9.82 -12.30
N GLU A 69 1.57 -9.33 -13.44
CA GLU A 69 2.10 -9.75 -14.74
C GLU A 69 3.60 -9.44 -14.91
N LEU A 70 4.05 -8.26 -14.45
CA LEU A 70 5.47 -7.90 -14.47
C LEU A 70 6.28 -8.83 -13.56
N LEU A 71 5.76 -9.16 -12.38
CA LEU A 71 6.40 -10.07 -11.43
C LEU A 71 6.49 -11.50 -11.97
N GLU A 72 5.42 -12.02 -12.59
CA GLU A 72 5.38 -13.35 -13.22
C GLU A 72 6.37 -13.46 -14.38
N LYS A 73 6.55 -12.39 -15.15
CA LYS A 73 7.57 -12.30 -16.22
C LYS A 73 8.99 -12.07 -15.68
N GLY A 74 9.17 -11.95 -14.37
CA GLY A 74 10.47 -11.70 -13.73
C GLY A 74 10.98 -10.27 -13.90
N LEU A 75 10.17 -9.35 -14.42
CA LEU A 75 10.51 -7.94 -14.68
C LEU A 75 10.41 -7.10 -13.39
N LYS A 76 11.17 -7.50 -12.36
CA LYS A 76 11.08 -6.94 -11.00
C LYS A 76 11.30 -5.42 -10.94
N ASN A 77 12.21 -4.88 -11.76
CA ASN A 77 12.47 -3.43 -11.78
C ASN A 77 11.29 -2.64 -12.34
N ASP A 78 10.62 -3.19 -13.35
CA ASP A 78 9.46 -2.53 -13.94
C ASP A 78 8.25 -2.67 -13.02
N ALA A 79 8.11 -3.80 -12.33
CA ALA A 79 7.12 -3.98 -11.26
C ALA A 79 7.31 -2.94 -10.14
N LEU A 80 8.54 -2.71 -9.66
CA LEU A 80 8.82 -1.68 -8.64
C LEU A 80 8.42 -0.28 -9.13
N LYS A 81 8.80 0.09 -10.37
CA LYS A 81 8.40 1.38 -10.95
C LYS A 81 6.89 1.53 -11.05
N GLU A 82 6.19 0.45 -11.41
CA GLU A 82 4.73 0.47 -11.53
C GLU A 82 4.06 0.59 -10.15
N ILE A 83 4.59 -0.11 -9.14
CA ILE A 83 4.14 0.04 -7.76
C ILE A 83 4.33 1.48 -7.28
N ASP A 84 5.53 2.06 -7.45
CA ASP A 84 5.81 3.42 -6.99
C ASP A 84 4.90 4.45 -7.68
N LYS A 85 4.63 4.29 -8.98
CA LYS A 85 3.66 5.12 -9.71
C LYS A 85 2.25 4.96 -9.16
N THR A 86 1.84 3.73 -8.87
CA THR A 86 0.50 3.42 -8.36
C THR A 86 0.29 4.04 -6.99
N ILE A 87 1.22 3.84 -6.05
CA ILE A 87 1.16 4.41 -4.70
C ILE A 87 1.12 5.94 -4.76
N ALA A 88 1.94 6.57 -5.62
CA ALA A 88 1.99 8.02 -5.76
C ALA A 88 0.65 8.66 -6.20
N VAL A 89 -0.22 7.90 -6.89
CA VAL A 89 -1.54 8.38 -7.29
C VAL A 89 -2.49 8.45 -6.10
N TYR A 90 -2.41 7.50 -5.17
CA TYR A 90 -3.37 7.36 -4.09
C TYR A 90 -3.22 8.39 -2.95
N GLY A 91 -2.16 9.22 -3.00
CA GLY A 91 -1.98 10.40 -2.16
C GLY A 91 -1.67 10.07 -0.69
N ASP A 92 -2.60 9.39 -0.04
CA ASP A 92 -2.55 8.94 1.35
C ASP A 92 -2.18 7.44 1.42
N ASP A 93 -0.93 7.17 1.80
CA ASP A 93 -0.42 5.85 2.16
C ASP A 93 -0.81 5.47 3.60
N GLY A 94 -1.86 6.10 4.14
CA GLY A 94 -2.34 5.95 5.51
C GLY A 94 -3.36 4.83 5.71
N TYR A 95 -4.06 4.36 4.67
CA TYR A 95 -4.96 3.21 4.77
C TYR A 95 -4.35 1.98 4.10
N ASN A 96 -4.72 0.76 4.56
CA ASN A 96 -4.20 -0.51 4.06
C ASN A 96 -4.50 -0.83 2.57
N ALA A 97 -5.07 0.11 1.81
CA ALA A 97 -5.30 0.00 0.38
C ALA A 97 -4.01 -0.29 -0.42
N THR A 98 -2.87 0.20 0.03
CA THR A 98 -1.55 0.02 -0.61
C THR A 98 -0.73 -1.12 0.03
N GLU A 99 -1.20 -1.73 1.12
CA GLU A 99 -0.44 -2.71 1.94
C GLU A 99 0.14 -3.83 1.07
N THR A 100 -0.68 -4.40 0.20
CA THR A 100 -0.27 -5.50 -0.69
C THR A 100 0.90 -5.10 -1.59
N TRP A 101 0.92 -3.86 -2.10
CA TRP A 101 2.00 -3.40 -2.97
C TRP A 101 3.30 -3.16 -2.20
N HIS A 102 3.22 -2.65 -0.96
CA HIS A 102 4.39 -2.56 -0.08
C HIS A 102 4.95 -3.94 0.25
N LEU A 103 4.11 -4.93 0.54
CA LEU A 103 4.56 -6.32 0.76
C LEU A 103 5.22 -6.94 -0.48
N GLN A 104 4.73 -6.60 -1.68
CA GLN A 104 5.40 -6.99 -2.93
C GLN A 104 6.79 -6.34 -3.07
N LYS A 105 6.94 -5.07 -2.71
CA LYS A 105 8.26 -4.40 -2.66
C LYS A 105 9.19 -5.10 -1.67
N VAL A 106 8.71 -5.39 -0.46
CA VAL A 106 9.45 -6.14 0.57
C VAL A 106 10.01 -7.45 -0.01
N ALA A 107 9.17 -8.27 -0.64
CA ALA A 107 9.61 -9.55 -1.21
C ALA A 107 10.69 -9.41 -2.30
N ILE A 108 10.74 -8.27 -3.02
CA ILE A 108 11.78 -7.97 -4.00
C ILE A 108 13.06 -7.51 -3.29
N LEU A 109 12.94 -6.64 -2.29
CA LEU A 109 14.05 -6.05 -1.53
C LEU A 109 14.77 -7.11 -0.68
N GLU A 110 14.05 -8.05 -0.08
CA GLU A 110 14.61 -9.20 0.62
C GLU A 110 15.55 -10.00 -0.28
N LYS A 111 15.10 -10.31 -1.51
CA LYS A 111 15.92 -11.03 -2.50
C LYS A 111 17.16 -10.26 -2.95
N ARG A 112 17.16 -8.93 -2.79
CA ARG A 112 18.31 -8.05 -3.09
C ARG A 112 19.22 -7.84 -1.89
N ASN A 113 18.83 -8.32 -0.70
CA ASN A 113 19.46 -7.94 0.57
C ASN A 113 19.52 -6.41 0.77
N ASP A 114 18.51 -5.69 0.27
CA ASP A 114 18.43 -4.23 0.42
C ASP A 114 17.84 -3.87 1.78
N LYS A 115 18.71 -3.87 2.79
CA LYS A 115 18.34 -3.60 4.18
C LYS A 115 17.69 -2.22 4.37
N ALA A 116 18.22 -1.20 3.70
CA ALA A 116 17.70 0.17 3.82
C ALA A 116 16.30 0.28 3.22
N GLY A 117 16.08 -0.31 2.04
CA GLY A 117 14.76 -0.40 1.43
C GLY A 117 13.76 -1.14 2.32
N LEU A 118 14.15 -2.27 2.92
CA LEU A 118 13.26 -3.03 3.82
C LEU A 118 12.82 -2.21 5.03
N ILE A 119 13.73 -1.49 5.67
CA ILE A 119 13.41 -0.62 6.81
C ILE A 119 12.41 0.46 6.38
N GLU A 120 12.60 1.07 5.22
CA GLU A 120 11.68 2.09 4.68
C GLU A 120 10.28 1.52 4.42
N GLU A 121 10.17 0.36 3.76
CA GLU A 121 8.87 -0.24 3.44
C GLU A 121 8.13 -0.70 4.70
N TYR A 122 8.81 -1.33 5.67
CA TYR A 122 8.19 -1.69 6.94
C TYR A 122 7.80 -0.47 7.78
N ARG A 123 8.54 0.65 7.69
CA ARG A 123 8.13 1.91 8.31
C ARG A 123 6.81 2.42 7.71
N ARG A 124 6.64 2.34 6.39
CA ARG A 124 5.39 2.75 5.71
C ARG A 124 4.23 1.84 6.09
N LEU A 125 4.43 0.53 6.01
CA LEU A 125 3.46 -0.47 6.44
C LEU A 125 3.01 -0.25 7.89
N PHE A 126 3.93 0.00 8.82
CA PHE A 126 3.59 0.26 10.23
C PHE A 126 2.67 1.48 10.42
N ARG A 127 2.80 2.50 9.59
CA ARG A 127 2.01 3.74 9.68
C ARG A 127 0.59 3.58 9.14
N GLN A 128 0.32 2.59 8.30
CA GLN A 128 -1.01 2.33 7.74
C GLN A 128 -2.03 1.90 8.79
N HIS A 129 -3.27 2.35 8.67
CA HIS A 129 -4.41 1.93 9.49
C HIS A 129 -4.83 0.49 9.18
N LEU A 130 -5.32 -0.21 10.21
CA LEU A 130 -5.94 -1.55 10.07
C LEU A 130 -4.98 -2.64 9.52
N VAL A 131 -3.70 -2.53 9.87
CA VAL A 131 -2.65 -3.49 9.50
C VAL A 131 -2.04 -4.17 10.72
N ASP A 132 -1.26 -5.24 10.52
CA ASP A 132 -0.54 -5.93 11.59
C ASP A 132 0.72 -5.15 12.04
N LYS A 133 0.49 -4.03 12.75
CA LYS A 133 1.54 -3.17 13.29
C LYS A 133 2.55 -3.92 14.15
N ARG A 134 2.11 -4.95 14.88
CA ARG A 134 2.98 -5.77 15.76
C ARG A 134 4.01 -6.50 14.93
N THR A 135 3.59 -7.21 13.89
CA THR A 135 4.50 -7.93 13.00
C THR A 135 5.51 -6.98 12.35
N TYR A 136 5.07 -5.80 11.92
CA TYR A 136 5.96 -4.81 11.30
C TYR A 136 6.96 -4.20 12.29
N LEU A 137 6.56 -3.94 13.54
CA LEU A 137 7.48 -3.47 14.58
C LEU A 137 8.57 -4.51 14.88
N GLU A 138 8.21 -5.79 15.00
CA GLU A 138 9.19 -6.86 15.26
C GLU A 138 10.16 -7.03 14.08
N LYS A 139 9.68 -6.92 12.83
CA LYS A 139 10.55 -6.90 11.65
C LYS A 139 11.52 -5.72 11.66
N LEU A 140 11.05 -4.54 12.08
CA LEU A 140 11.91 -3.36 12.22
C LEU A 140 12.98 -3.56 13.30
N LYS A 141 12.66 -4.19 14.44
CA LYS A 141 13.65 -4.54 15.48
C LYS A 141 14.75 -5.46 14.98
N GLU A 142 14.41 -6.44 14.14
CA GLU A 142 15.39 -7.36 13.54
C GLU A 142 16.33 -6.63 12.57
N LEU A 143 15.82 -5.61 11.87
CA LEU A 143 16.54 -4.89 10.84
C LEU A 143 17.36 -3.73 11.40
N VAL A 144 16.81 -2.89 12.26
CA VAL A 144 17.50 -1.69 12.75
C VAL A 144 18.62 -2.07 13.73
N ALA A 145 19.77 -1.39 13.64
CA ALA A 145 20.87 -1.63 14.57
C ALA A 145 20.43 -1.30 16.00
N LYS A 146 20.89 -2.08 16.99
CA LYS A 146 20.47 -1.92 18.38
C LYS A 146 20.80 -0.53 18.94
N GLU A 147 21.92 0.03 18.48
CA GLU A 147 22.41 1.35 18.87
C GLU A 147 21.55 2.49 18.29
N GLU A 148 20.84 2.24 17.18
CA GLU A 148 19.97 3.20 16.49
C GLU A 148 18.49 3.01 16.84
N TRP A 149 18.12 1.88 17.46
CA TRP A 149 16.73 1.49 17.72
C TRP A 149 15.95 2.54 18.50
N ASP A 150 16.54 3.09 19.56
CA ASP A 150 15.85 4.02 20.45
C ASP A 150 15.41 5.31 19.75
N GLU A 151 16.26 5.85 18.87
CA GLU A 151 15.94 7.03 18.06
C GLU A 151 14.95 6.68 16.94
N PHE A 152 15.18 5.53 16.28
CA PHE A 152 14.32 5.06 15.21
C PHE A 152 12.87 4.85 15.67
N VAL A 153 12.67 4.14 16.77
CA VAL A 153 11.33 3.76 17.26
C VAL A 153 10.56 4.96 17.80
N MET A 154 11.26 5.93 18.42
CA MET A 154 10.68 7.22 18.81
C MET A 154 10.08 7.94 17.60
N LYS A 155 10.84 8.03 16.50
CA LYS A 155 10.37 8.63 15.27
C LYS A 155 9.24 7.82 14.62
N LEU A 156 9.34 6.50 14.63
CA LEU A 156 8.33 5.59 14.09
C LEU A 156 6.95 5.83 14.72
N PHE A 157 6.88 5.96 16.05
CA PHE A 157 5.63 6.26 16.76
C PHE A 157 5.13 7.69 16.53
N GLY A 158 6.03 8.67 16.45
CA GLY A 158 5.66 10.07 16.17
C GLY A 158 5.17 10.31 14.73
N ASP A 159 5.56 9.46 13.79
CA ASP A 159 5.20 9.58 12.38
C ASP A 159 3.81 8.97 12.06
N ILE A 160 3.12 8.30 12.99
CA ILE A 160 1.81 7.69 12.71
C ILE A 160 0.76 8.80 12.45
N PRO A 161 0.17 8.89 11.25
CA PRO A 161 -0.90 9.86 11.00
C PRO A 161 -2.15 9.42 11.77
N HIS A 162 -2.65 10.28 12.68
CA HIS A 162 -3.90 10.14 13.46
C HIS A 162 -4.31 8.71 13.83
N ILE A 163 -3.93 8.23 15.02
CA ILE A 163 -4.30 6.87 15.43
C ILE A 163 -5.82 6.74 15.57
N THR A 164 -6.42 5.80 14.84
CA THR A 164 -7.86 5.47 15.00
C THR A 164 -8.09 4.82 16.37
N ASP A 165 -9.32 4.88 16.90
CA ASP A 165 -9.65 4.27 18.20
C ASP A 165 -9.23 2.79 18.30
N ASP A 166 -9.35 2.05 17.19
CA ASP A 166 -8.98 0.63 17.10
C ASP A 166 -7.46 0.40 17.14
N ASP A 167 -6.67 1.27 16.51
CA ASP A 167 -5.20 1.17 16.53
C ASP A 167 -4.59 1.79 17.82
N CYS A 168 -5.35 2.63 18.53
CA CYS A 168 -4.85 3.44 19.66
C CYS A 168 -4.36 2.59 20.82
N ILE A 169 -5.15 1.59 21.22
CA ILE A 169 -4.77 0.69 22.32
C ILE A 169 -3.51 -0.09 21.95
N LEU A 170 -3.48 -0.65 20.74
CA LEU A 170 -2.38 -1.45 20.25
C LEU A 170 -1.07 -0.64 20.21
N VAL A 171 -1.10 0.58 19.66
CA VAL A 171 0.07 1.45 19.60
C VAL A 171 0.50 1.90 21.00
N CYS A 172 -0.43 2.23 21.90
CA CYS A 172 -0.11 2.58 23.28
C CYS A 172 0.61 1.43 24.02
N ASP A 173 0.14 0.20 23.86
CA ASP A 173 0.80 -0.98 24.45
C ASP A 173 2.24 -1.12 23.93
N MET A 174 2.45 -0.96 22.62
CA MET A 174 3.79 -0.97 22.03
C MET A 174 4.69 0.14 22.58
N ILE A 175 4.16 1.36 22.73
CA ILE A 175 4.91 2.49 23.30
C ILE A 175 5.35 2.19 24.74
N VAL A 176 4.47 1.59 25.55
CA VAL A 176 4.77 1.21 26.94
C VAL A 176 5.85 0.13 26.99
N GLU A 177 5.76 -0.90 26.15
CA GLU A 177 6.75 -1.98 26.05
C GLU A 177 8.13 -1.45 25.65
N GLU A 178 8.19 -0.53 24.68
CA GLU A 178 9.42 0.14 24.23
C GLU A 178 9.89 1.25 25.20
N LYS A 179 9.14 1.49 26.28
CA LYS A 179 9.42 2.52 27.30
C LYS A 179 9.53 3.93 26.72
N LYS A 180 8.78 4.21 25.64
CA LYS A 180 8.79 5.50 24.92
C LYS A 180 7.64 6.41 25.35
N PHE A 181 7.46 6.58 26.66
CA PHE A 181 6.30 7.25 27.26
C PHE A 181 6.03 8.67 26.75
N SER A 182 7.06 9.39 26.27
CA SER A 182 6.89 10.69 25.61
C SER A 182 5.97 10.63 24.39
N CYS A 183 5.93 9.50 23.67
CA CYS A 183 5.06 9.30 22.51
C CYS A 183 3.58 9.14 22.89
N LEU A 184 3.24 8.85 24.15
CA LEU A 184 1.83 8.73 24.57
C LEU A 184 1.11 10.08 24.55
N ILE A 185 1.80 11.16 24.90
CA ILE A 185 1.19 12.51 24.97
C ILE A 185 0.92 13.06 23.57
N GLU A 186 1.85 12.82 22.64
CA GLU A 186 1.75 13.30 21.25
C GLU A 186 0.66 12.58 20.45
N ASN A 187 0.37 11.31 20.78
CA ASN A 187 -0.58 10.47 20.07
C ASN A 187 -2.01 10.45 20.66
N ILE A 188 -2.23 10.98 21.87
CA ILE A 188 -3.54 10.99 22.55
C ILE A 188 -4.28 12.35 22.42
N VAL A 189 -3.58 13.42 22.04
CA VAL A 189 -4.11 14.81 22.09
C VAL A 189 -4.25 15.48 20.70
N GLY A 190 -3.92 14.77 19.61
CA GLY A 190 -4.05 15.27 18.23
C GLY A 190 -5.25 14.70 17.49
#